data_AF-A0A2G4ST66-F1
#
_entry.id   AF-A0A2G4ST66-F1
#
_cell.length_a   1.000
_cell.length_b   1.000
_cell.length_c   1.000
_cell.angle_alpha   90.00
_cell.angle_beta   90.00
_cell.angle_gamma   90.00
#
_symmetry.space_group_name_H-M   'P 1'
#
loop_
_entity.id
_entity.type
_entity.pdbx_description
1 polymer ?
#
loop_
_entity_poly.entity_id
_entity_poly.type
_entity_poly.pdbx_seq_one_letter_code
_entity_poly.pdbx_strand_id
1 'polypeptide(L)'
;MNVCIYSQLVHRKHVVFVNTDLVPANEAREFGGSYLHNEKEGKLIYQVTESLLRCGVKEEQLAIVSVYRSQLRTISRYFEGETDIEIATIDKYQGRDKDCVIISLVRSNTQGNVRKHHGCVNRLY
;
A
#
# COMPACT_ATOMS: atom_id res chain seq x y z
N MET A 1 -16.16 -3.08 -9.44
CA MET A 1 -15.13 -2.54 -8.51
C MET A 1 -14.21 -1.52 -9.18
N ASN A 2 -13.81 -1.70 -10.46
CA ASN A 2 -12.92 -0.76 -11.19
C ASN A 2 -13.42 0.69 -11.33
N VAL A 3 -14.74 0.95 -11.34
CA VAL A 3 -15.29 2.30 -11.57
C VAL A 3 -15.13 3.24 -10.35
N CYS A 4 -15.12 2.71 -9.12
CA CYS A 4 -15.12 3.53 -7.90
C CYS A 4 -13.75 4.19 -7.64
N ILE A 5 -12.66 3.46 -7.86
CA ILE A 5 -11.29 3.98 -7.69
C ILE A 5 -11.01 5.10 -8.71
N TYR A 6 -11.44 4.91 -9.95
CA TYR A 6 -11.28 5.91 -11.01
C TYR A 6 -11.91 7.25 -10.60
N SER A 7 -13.13 7.25 -10.06
CA SER A 7 -13.78 8.48 -9.61
C SER A 7 -13.03 9.22 -8.50
N GLN A 8 -12.26 8.51 -7.65
CA GLN A 8 -11.45 9.12 -6.60
C GLN A 8 -10.14 9.74 -7.14
N LEU A 9 -9.61 9.19 -8.23
CA LEU A 9 -8.37 9.66 -8.88
C LEU A 9 -8.61 10.75 -9.93
N VAL A 10 -9.85 10.90 -10.44
CA VAL A 10 -10.21 11.82 -11.53
C VAL A 10 -10.37 13.29 -11.08
N HIS A 11 -10.40 13.57 -9.77
CA HIS A 11 -10.40 14.94 -9.26
C HIS A 11 -9.01 15.27 -8.73
N ARG A 12 -8.53 16.52 -8.90
CA ARG A 12 -7.24 17.05 -8.41
C ARG A 12 -7.09 16.90 -6.88
N LYS A 13 -7.00 15.67 -6.39
CA LYS A 13 -6.79 15.33 -4.99
C LYS A 13 -5.34 14.92 -4.87
N HIS A 14 -4.56 15.77 -4.21
CA HIS A 14 -3.14 15.49 -3.94
C HIS A 14 -2.96 14.33 -2.95
N VAL A 15 -3.98 14.02 -2.15
CA VAL A 15 -3.97 12.94 -1.16
C VAL A 15 -5.31 12.21 -1.18
N VAL A 16 -5.25 10.88 -1.24
CA VAL A 16 -6.42 10.00 -1.24
C VAL A 16 -6.20 8.90 -0.20
N PHE A 17 -7.18 8.70 0.69
CA PHE A 17 -7.21 7.57 1.61
C PHE A 17 -8.25 6.56 1.15
N VAL A 18 -7.83 5.30 1.00
CA VAL A 18 -8.73 4.20 0.68
C VAL A 18 -8.98 3.39 1.93
N ASN A 19 -10.14 3.61 2.57
CA ASN A 19 -10.54 2.83 3.73
C ASN A 19 -11.04 1.44 3.30
N THR A 20 -10.43 0.39 3.86
CA THR A 20 -10.77 -1.02 3.59
C THR A 20 -11.66 -1.66 4.68
N ASP A 21 -12.08 -0.92 5.72
CA ASP A 21 -12.87 -1.42 6.86
C ASP A 21 -14.17 -2.15 6.46
N LEU A 22 -14.82 -1.68 5.39
CA LEU A 22 -16.08 -2.25 4.89
C LEU A 22 -15.88 -3.43 3.93
N VAL A 23 -14.63 -3.80 3.67
CA VAL A 23 -14.25 -4.93 2.82
C VAL A 23 -13.59 -5.96 3.73
N PRO A 24 -13.79 -7.28 3.51
CA PRO A 24 -13.14 -8.30 4.34
C PRO A 24 -11.62 -8.42 4.04
N ALA A 25 -10.87 -7.33 4.12
CA ALA A 25 -9.44 -7.19 3.88
C ALA A 25 -8.67 -7.34 5.20
N ASN A 26 -8.88 -8.47 5.88
CA ASN A 26 -8.19 -8.77 7.13
C ASN A 26 -6.72 -9.07 6.86
N GLU A 27 -5.86 -8.70 7.81
CA GLU A 27 -4.45 -9.10 7.80
C GLU A 27 -4.31 -10.61 7.99
N ALA A 28 -3.37 -11.22 7.27
CA ALA A 28 -2.93 -12.59 7.47
C ALA A 28 -1.61 -12.60 8.24
N ARG A 29 -1.52 -13.51 9.22
CA ARG A 29 -0.34 -13.70 10.08
C ARG A 29 0.16 -15.12 9.92
N GLU A 30 1.32 -15.27 9.31
CA GLU A 30 2.01 -16.55 9.17
C GLU A 30 3.27 -16.60 10.05
N PHE A 31 3.86 -17.78 10.19
CA PHE A 31 5.12 -18.00 10.91
C PHE A 31 5.13 -17.36 12.31
N GLY A 32 4.11 -17.67 13.12
CA GLY A 32 3.99 -17.14 14.48
C GLY A 32 3.75 -15.62 14.55
N GLY A 33 3.30 -14.99 13.47
CA GLY A 33 3.02 -13.55 13.40
C GLY A 33 4.19 -12.68 12.96
N SER A 34 5.31 -13.29 12.58
CA SER A 34 6.47 -12.58 11.99
C SER A 34 6.22 -12.17 10.53
N TYR A 35 5.31 -12.86 9.83
CA TYR A 35 4.95 -12.58 8.46
C TYR A 35 3.53 -11.99 8.41
N LEU A 36 3.46 -10.66 8.43
CA LEU A 36 2.21 -9.90 8.37
C LEU A 36 2.00 -9.38 6.95
N HIS A 37 0.87 -9.73 6.32
CA HIS A 37 0.54 -9.25 5.00
C HIS A 37 -0.99 -9.15 4.82
N ASN A 38 -1.42 -8.43 3.79
CA ASN A 38 -2.81 -8.29 3.42
C ASN A 38 -2.94 -8.43 1.90
N GLU A 39 -3.37 -9.61 1.46
CA GLU A 39 -3.53 -9.94 0.04
C GLU A 39 -4.52 -9.01 -0.68
N LYS A 40 -5.60 -8.61 -0.01
CA LYS A 40 -6.59 -7.71 -0.62
C LYS A 40 -6.05 -6.30 -0.79
N GLU A 41 -5.30 -5.81 0.18
CA GLU A 41 -4.60 -4.53 0.06
C GLU A 41 -3.51 -4.59 -1.03
N GLY A 42 -2.77 -5.70 -1.13
CA GLY A 42 -1.79 -5.90 -2.20
C GLY A 42 -2.42 -5.84 -3.59
N LYS A 43 -3.55 -6.55 -3.78
CA LYS A 43 -4.32 -6.50 -5.03
C LYS A 43 -4.89 -5.12 -5.34
N LEU A 44 -5.36 -4.40 -4.32
CA LEU A 44 -5.87 -3.04 -4.45
C LEU A 44 -4.76 -2.09 -4.91
N ILE A 45 -3.58 -2.17 -4.30
CA ILE A 45 -2.40 -1.38 -4.68
C ILE A 45 -2.06 -1.64 -6.15
N TYR A 46 -1.98 -2.90 -6.56
CA TYR A 46 -1.72 -3.25 -7.96
C TYR A 46 -2.75 -2.61 -8.91
N GLN A 47 -4.05 -2.68 -8.59
CA GLN A 47 -5.11 -2.07 -9.40
C GLN A 47 -5.01 -0.54 -9.47
N VAL A 48 -4.64 0.11 -8.36
CA VAL A 48 -4.41 1.56 -8.32
C VAL A 48 -3.20 1.93 -9.16
N THR A 49 -2.08 1.23 -9.00
CA THR A 49 -0.85 1.44 -9.77
C THR A 49 -1.11 1.31 -11.26
N GLU A 50 -1.74 0.21 -11.70
CA GLU A 50 -2.15 0.00 -13.09
C GLU A 50 -3.03 1.14 -13.63
N SER A 51 -3.94 1.65 -12.80
CA SER A 51 -4.81 2.76 -13.19
C SER A 51 -4.02 4.06 -13.38
N LEU A 52 -3.04 4.34 -12.52
CA LEU A 52 -2.18 5.52 -12.62
C LEU A 52 -1.29 5.46 -13.86
N LEU A 53 -0.70 4.28 -14.15
CA LEU A 53 0.08 4.06 -15.36
C LEU A 53 -0.74 4.33 -16.63
N ARG A 54 -1.99 3.82 -16.67
CA ARG A 54 -2.92 4.05 -17.79
C ARG A 54 -3.35 5.52 -17.92
N CYS A 55 -3.29 6.28 -16.84
CA CYS A 55 -3.51 7.73 -16.85
C CYS A 55 -2.27 8.55 -17.27
N GLY A 56 -1.16 7.89 -17.59
CA GLY A 56 0.06 8.53 -18.10
C GLY A 56 1.12 8.85 -17.04
N VAL A 57 0.96 8.41 -15.80
CA VAL A 57 2.04 8.44 -14.80
C VAL A 57 3.08 7.41 -15.22
N LYS A 58 4.36 7.77 -15.21
CA LYS A 58 5.42 6.83 -15.56
C LYS A 58 5.86 5.99 -14.37
N GLU A 59 6.40 4.80 -14.63
CA GLU A 59 6.85 3.88 -13.57
C GLU A 59 7.89 4.51 -12.66
N GLU A 60 8.86 5.23 -13.23
CA GLU A 60 9.92 5.91 -12.48
C GLU A 60 9.41 7.06 -11.61
N GLN A 61 8.16 7.50 -11.78
CA GLN A 61 7.52 8.53 -10.98
C GLN A 61 6.72 7.96 -9.80
N LEU A 62 6.67 6.63 -9.67
CA LEU A 62 5.89 5.93 -8.65
C LEU A 62 6.79 5.28 -7.60
N ALA A 63 6.34 5.34 -6.34
CA ALA A 63 6.83 4.48 -5.28
C ALA A 63 5.70 3.80 -4.52
N ILE A 64 5.90 2.53 -4.19
CA ILE A 64 5.07 1.76 -3.29
C ILE A 64 5.85 1.51 -2.01
N VAL A 65 5.30 1.98 -0.90
CA VAL A 65 5.97 1.95 0.40
C VAL A 65 5.14 1.19 1.42
N SER A 66 5.79 0.37 2.24
CA SER A 66 5.14 -0.26 3.39
C SER A 66 6.05 -0.35 4.61
N VAL A 67 5.46 -0.45 5.79
CA VAL A 67 6.17 -0.79 7.03
C VAL A 67 6.69 -2.23 7.00
N TYR A 68 5.94 -3.14 6.37
CA TYR A 68 6.20 -4.58 6.45
C TYR A 68 6.85 -5.10 5.18
N ARG A 69 8.07 -5.67 5.31
CA ARG A 69 8.77 -6.34 4.19
C ARG A 69 7.97 -7.49 3.59
N SER A 70 7.25 -8.24 4.43
CA SER A 70 6.35 -9.31 4.00
C SER A 70 5.25 -8.81 3.07
N GLN A 71 4.71 -7.61 3.33
CA GLN A 71 3.74 -7.00 2.43
C GLN A 71 4.36 -6.60 1.10
N LEU A 72 5.55 -5.99 1.09
CA LEU A 72 6.25 -5.66 -0.15
C LEU A 72 6.46 -6.92 -0.99
N ARG A 73 6.83 -8.04 -0.36
CA ARG A 73 6.94 -9.33 -1.06
C ARG A 73 5.62 -9.80 -1.65
N THR A 74 4.49 -9.60 -0.97
CA THR A 74 3.16 -9.89 -1.53
C THR A 74 2.85 -8.95 -2.70
N ILE A 75 3.10 -7.65 -2.57
CA ILE A 75 2.86 -6.65 -3.62
C ILE A 75 3.71 -6.93 -4.87
N SER A 76 5.01 -7.18 -4.71
CA SER A 76 5.92 -7.45 -5.82
C SER A 76 5.51 -8.64 -6.68
N ARG A 77 4.75 -9.61 -6.14
CA ARG A 77 4.24 -10.75 -6.94
C ARG A 77 3.19 -10.35 -7.97
N TYR A 78 2.53 -9.20 -7.80
CA TYR A 78 1.54 -8.70 -8.74
C TYR A 78 2.18 -7.97 -9.93
N PHE A 79 3.47 -7.61 -9.84
CA PHE A 79 4.22 -7.01 -10.94
C PHE A 79 5.03 -8.12 -11.62
N GLU A 80 4.69 -8.43 -12.87
CA GLU A 80 5.43 -9.40 -13.68
C GLU A 80 6.65 -8.72 -14.32
N GLY A 81 7.81 -9.37 -14.26
CA GLY A 81 9.03 -8.87 -14.90
C GLY A 81 9.77 -7.77 -14.12
N GLU A 82 10.68 -7.09 -14.80
CA GLU A 82 11.37 -5.92 -14.27
C GLU A 82 10.44 -4.69 -14.38
N THR A 83 10.36 -3.90 -13.32
CA THR A 83 9.60 -2.65 -13.27
C THR A 83 10.48 -1.55 -12.70
N ASP A 84 10.31 -0.33 -13.21
CA ASP A 84 10.99 0.87 -12.69
C ASP A 84 10.26 1.47 -11.48
N ILE A 85 9.14 0.86 -11.07
CA ILE A 85 8.41 1.24 -9.86
C ILE A 85 9.25 0.93 -8.64
N GLU A 86 9.44 1.95 -7.81
CA GLU A 86 10.18 1.79 -6.58
C GLU A 86 9.36 1.08 -5.50
N ILE A 87 9.77 -0.12 -5.08
CA ILE A 87 9.12 -0.87 -4.00
C ILE A 87 10.06 -0.97 -2.79
N ALA A 88 9.77 -0.22 -1.72
CA ALA A 88 10.69 -0.07 -0.60
C ALA A 88 9.98 -0.03 0.77
N THR A 89 10.72 -0.35 1.83
CA THR A 89 10.24 -0.10 3.19
C THR A 89 10.33 1.37 3.54
N ILE A 90 9.50 1.86 4.47
CA ILE A 90 9.56 3.27 4.92
C ILE A 90 11.00 3.67 5.30
N ASP A 91 11.72 2.83 6.04
CA ASP A 91 13.11 3.12 6.45
C ASP A 91 14.07 3.29 5.28
N LYS A 92 13.86 2.53 4.19
CA LYS A 92 14.70 2.61 2.97
C LYS A 92 14.29 3.77 2.08
N TYR A 93 13.03 4.21 2.20
CA TYR A 93 12.47 5.30 1.42
C TYR A 93 12.74 6.69 2.02
N GLN A 94 13.23 6.76 3.26
CA GLN A 94 13.48 8.02 3.96
C GLN A 94 14.43 8.94 3.19
N GLY A 95 14.03 10.22 3.03
CA GLY A 95 14.83 11.24 2.35
C GLY A 95 14.77 11.19 0.83
N ARG A 96 13.84 10.41 0.27
CA ARG A 96 13.60 10.31 -1.17
C ARG A 96 12.16 10.68 -1.48
N ASP A 97 11.94 11.24 -2.65
CA ASP A 97 10.63 11.65 -3.15
C ASP A 97 10.36 11.10 -4.55
N LYS A 98 9.07 10.99 -4.86
CA LYS A 98 8.51 10.60 -6.15
C LYS A 98 7.23 11.41 -6.35
N ASP A 99 6.85 11.64 -7.60
CA ASP A 99 5.64 12.42 -7.92
C ASP A 99 4.36 11.74 -7.38
N CYS A 100 4.36 10.41 -7.28
CA CYS A 100 3.26 9.67 -6.68
C CYS A 100 3.76 8.55 -5.75
N VAL A 101 3.27 8.56 -4.50
CA VAL A 101 3.62 7.57 -3.48
C VAL A 101 2.36 6.86 -3.01
N ILE A 102 2.35 5.53 -3.10
CA ILE A 102 1.30 4.65 -2.59
C ILE A 102 1.80 3.99 -1.31
N ILE A 103 1.05 4.13 -0.21
CA ILE A 103 1.44 3.61 1.10
C ILE A 103 0.52 2.46 1.51
N SER A 104 1.12 1.31 1.83
CA SER A 104 0.42 0.15 2.40
C SER A 104 0.64 0.07 3.91
N LEU A 105 -0.46 0.10 4.66
CA LEU A 105 -0.46 0.06 6.13
C LEU A 105 -0.60 -1.35 6.69
N VAL A 106 -1.20 -2.28 5.92
CA VAL A 106 -1.28 -3.74 6.17
C VAL A 106 -2.12 -4.16 7.37
N ARG A 107 -2.05 -3.39 8.47
CA ARG A 107 -2.75 -3.69 9.71
C ARG A 107 -4.24 -3.47 9.55
N SER A 108 -4.98 -4.57 9.64
CA SER A 108 -6.43 -4.61 9.69
C SER A 108 -6.80 -5.77 10.61
N ASN A 109 -6.97 -5.45 11.90
CA ASN A 109 -7.36 -6.43 12.91
C ASN A 109 -8.69 -6.04 13.54
N THR A 110 -9.51 -7.05 13.83
CA THR A 110 -10.86 -6.92 14.38
C THR A 110 -10.91 -6.38 15.82
N GLN A 111 -9.75 -6.19 16.48
CA GLN A 111 -9.66 -5.74 17.87
C GLN A 111 -9.17 -4.29 18.02
N GLY A 112 -8.84 -3.58 16.93
CA GLY A 112 -8.24 -2.23 17.02
C GLY A 112 -6.88 -2.20 17.75
N ASN A 113 -6.21 -3.35 17.86
CA ASN A 113 -4.99 -3.51 18.66
C ASN A 113 -3.80 -2.86 17.95
N VAL A 114 -3.58 -1.58 18.25
CA VAL A 114 -2.29 -0.93 18.05
C VAL A 114 -1.37 -1.42 19.18
N ARG A 115 -0.54 -2.43 18.92
CA ARG A 115 0.52 -2.80 19.88
C ARG A 115 1.38 -1.56 20.15
N LYS A 116 1.31 -1.01 21.37
CA LYS A 116 2.20 0.02 21.89
C LYS A 116 3.59 -0.60 22.09
N HIS A 117 4.41 -0.62 21.06
CA HIS A 117 5.86 -0.75 21.21
C HIS A 117 6.51 0.57 20.81
N HIS A 118 7.47 0.98 21.63
CA HIS A 118 8.14 2.28 21.60
C HIS A 118 8.47 2.76 20.17
N GLY A 119 7.94 3.93 19.80
CA GLY A 119 8.49 4.74 18.70
C GLY A 119 7.64 5.00 17.47
N CYS A 120 6.37 4.56 17.37
CA CYS A 120 5.53 4.95 16.23
C CYS A 120 4.07 5.18 16.63
N VAL A 121 3.69 6.45 16.74
CA VAL A 121 2.30 6.89 16.95
C VAL A 121 1.59 6.85 15.60
N ASN A 122 1.04 5.69 15.23
CA ASN A 122 0.01 5.64 14.19
C ASN A 122 -1.35 5.91 14.82
N ARG A 123 -1.62 7.20 15.02
CA ARG A 123 -2.98 7.74 15.02
C ARG A 123 -3.06 8.69 13.82
N LEU A 124 -3.44 8.15 12.67
CA LEU A 124 -4.00 8.95 11.58
C LEU A 124 -5.50 8.68 11.57
N TYR A 125 -6.18 9.20 12.60
CA TYR A 125 -7.52 9.80 12.62
C TYR A 125 -7.64 10.58 13.93
#